data_AF-A0A4Z0E3I6-F1
#
_entry.id   AF-A0A4Z0E3I6-F1
#
_cell.length_a   1.000
_cell.length_b   1.000
_cell.length_c   1.000
_cell.angle_alpha   90.00
_cell.angle_beta   90.00
_cell.angle_gamma   90.00
#
_symmetry.space_group_name_H-M   'P 1'
#
loop_
_entity.id
_entity.type
_entity.pdbx_description
1 polymer ?
#
loop_
_entity_poly.entity_id
_entity_poly.type
_entity_poly.pdbx_seq_one_letter_code
_entity_poly.pdbx_strand_id
1 'polypeptide(L)' 'MDTPAYQQPAAVQIIRDKRGVIVGRFQTQHLTKRTIARDARGLLVGQYDHRADVTRDARGVLVGSGNLLPALLPR' A
#
# COMPACT_ATOMS: atom_id res chain seq x y z
N MET A 1 24.86 24.79 6.03
CA MET A 1 23.39 24.82 6.11
C MET A 1 22.90 23.41 5.91
N ASP A 2 22.69 22.68 6.99
CA ASP A 2 22.15 21.33 6.94
C ASP A 2 20.66 21.42 6.59
N THR A 3 20.31 21.10 5.35
CA THR A 3 18.91 21.02 4.94
C THR A 3 18.29 19.86 5.72
N PRO A 4 17.23 20.08 6.53
CA PRO A 4 16.54 18.95 7.14
C PRO A 4 16.05 18.06 6.01
N ALA A 5 16.40 16.78 6.05
CA ALA A 5 15.89 15.79 5.12
C ALA A 5 14.36 15.78 5.29
N TYR A 6 13.65 16.53 4.45
CA TYR A 6 12.19 16.46 4.36
C TYR A 6 11.88 15.03 3.94
N GLN A 7 11.55 14.18 4.90
CA GLN A 7 10.87 12.92 4.62
C GLN A 7 9.60 13.28 3.89
N GLN A 8 9.58 13.10 2.58
CA GLN A 8 8.36 13.24 1.80
C GLN A 8 7.32 12.32 2.43
N PRO A 9 6.19 12.85 2.91
CA PRO A 9 5.17 12.04 3.54
C PRO A 9 4.71 11.00 2.52
N ALA A 10 4.46 9.77 2.98
CA ALA A 10 3.94 8.73 2.11
C ALA A 10 2.66 9.23 1.43
N ALA A 11 2.56 9.10 0.10
CA ALA A 11 1.33 9.41 -0.59
C ALA A 11 0.25 8.42 -0.15
N VAL A 12 -0.85 8.93 0.40
CA VAL A 12 -1.96 8.12 0.91
C VAL A 12 -3.15 8.20 -0.04
N GLN A 13 -3.64 7.04 -0.47
CA GLN A 13 -4.88 6.90 -1.23
C GLN A 13 -5.92 6.16 -0.38
N ILE A 14 -7.11 6.74 -0.21
CA ILE A 14 -8.24 6.08 0.46
C ILE A 14 -9.06 5.35 -0.58
N ILE A 15 -9.35 4.07 -0.33
CA ILE A 15 -10.15 3.22 -1.21
C ILE A 15 -11.54 3.08 -0.60
N ARG A 16 -12.56 3.32 -1.42
CA ARG A 16 -13.97 3.23 -1.04
C ARG A 16 -14.70 2.28 -1.97
N ASP A 17 -15.71 1.61 -1.46
CA ASP A 17 -16.64 0.83 -2.26
C ASP A 17 -17.62 1.75 -3.03
N LYS A 18 -18.52 1.14 -3.82
CA LYS A 18 -19.55 1.86 -4.59
C LYS A 18 -20.58 2.62 -3.73
N ARG A 19 -20.65 2.32 -2.42
CA ARG A 19 -21.54 2.97 -1.44
C ARG A 19 -20.84 4.09 -0.68
N GLY A 20 -19.55 4.32 -0.95
CA GLY A 20 -18.70 5.30 -0.26
C GLY A 20 -18.10 4.80 1.04
N VAL A 21 -18.27 3.53 1.41
CA VAL A 21 -17.68 2.94 2.61
C VAL A 21 -16.18 2.75 2.40
N ILE A 22 -15.36 3.18 3.35
CA ILE A 22 -13.92 2.96 3.32
C ILE A 22 -13.64 1.47 3.47
N VAL A 23 -12.97 0.87 2.47
CA VAL A 23 -12.53 -0.53 2.50
C VAL A 23 -11.05 -0.66 2.86
N GLY A 24 -10.30 0.42 2.67
CA GLY A 24 -8.90 0.47 3.07
C GLY A 24 -8.15 1.68 2.54
N ARG A 25 -6.82 1.59 2.60
CA ARG A 25 -5.91 2.64 2.15
C ARG A 25 -4.62 2.06 1.59
N PHE A 26 -4.06 2.77 0.63
CA PHE A 26 -2.73 2.52 0.11
C PHE A 26 -1.79 3.63 0.54
N GLN A 27 -0.58 3.26 0.97
CA GLN A 27 0.46 4.18 1.41
C GLN A 27 1.71 3.92 0.58
N THR A 28 2.05 4.84 -0.33
CA THR A 28 3.25 4.75 -1.15
C THR A 28 4.43 5.39 -0.45
N GLN A 29 5.42 4.58 -0.12
CA GLN A 29 6.64 4.96 0.57
C GLN A 29 7.74 5.19 -0.47
N HIS A 30 8.12 6.47 -0.68
CA HIS A 30 9.08 6.85 -1.72
C HIS A 30 10.50 6.32 -1.47
N LEU A 31 10.92 6.20 -0.21
CA LEU A 31 12.24 5.73 0.18
C LEU A 31 12.42 4.23 -0.07
N THR A 32 11.45 3.43 0.38
CA THR A 32 11.48 1.96 0.25
C THR A 32 10.99 1.47 -1.11
N LYS A 33 10.41 2.36 -1.93
CA LYS A 33 9.78 2.02 -3.22
C LYS A 33 8.73 0.91 -3.04
N ARG A 34 7.89 1.06 -2.01
CA ARG A 34 6.82 0.13 -1.68
C ARG A 34 5.48 0.84 -1.57
N THR A 35 4.41 0.17 -1.97
CA THR A 35 3.05 0.56 -1.60
C THR A 35 2.52 -0.44 -0.61
N ILE A 36 2.05 0.05 0.53
CA ILE A 36 1.48 -0.77 1.61
C ILE A 36 -0.04 -0.65 1.54
N ALA A 37 -0.75 -1.79 1.55
CA ALA A 37 -2.19 -1.82 1.66
C ALA A 37 -2.63 -2.17 3.09
N ARG A 38 -3.59 -1.41 3.60
CA ARG A 38 -4.24 -1.67 4.88
C ARG A 38 -5.75 -1.69 4.74
N ASP A 39 -6.41 -2.55 5.50
CA ASP A 39 -7.87 -2.57 5.59
C ASP A 39 -8.42 -1.31 6.28
N ALA A 40 -9.75 -1.19 6.33
CA ALA A 40 -10.45 -0.09 7.00
C ALA A 40 -10.11 0.05 8.49
N ARG A 41 -9.67 -1.02 9.16
CA ARG A 41 -9.23 -1.02 10.57
C ARG A 41 -7.74 -0.70 10.71
N GLY A 42 -7.02 -0.56 9.61
CA GLY A 42 -5.58 -0.29 9.58
C GLY A 42 -4.68 -1.53 9.63
N LEU A 43 -5.25 -2.73 9.54
CA LEU A 43 -4.48 -3.98 9.48
C LEU A 43 -3.81 -4.14 8.12
N LEU A 44 -2.56 -4.61 8.10
CA LEU A 44 -1.84 -4.91 6.86
C LEU A 44 -2.58 -6.00 6.08
N VAL A 45 -2.83 -5.77 4.79
CA VAL A 45 -3.40 -6.79 3.89
C VAL A 45 -2.41 -7.21 2.80
N GLY A 46 -1.44 -6.36 2.47
CA GLY A 46 -0.41 -6.70 1.52
C GLY A 46 0.56 -5.55 1.25
N GLN A 47 1.58 -5.84 0.47
CA GLN A 47 2.58 -4.89 0.02
C GLN A 47 2.97 -5.14 -1.43
N TYR A 48 3.13 -4.07 -2.20
CA TYR A 48 3.65 -4.09 -3.55
C TYR A 48 5.06 -3.49 -3.55
N ASP A 49 6.02 -4.23 -4.07
CA ASP A 49 7.39 -3.79 -4.25
C ASP A 49 7.57 -3.30 -5.70
N HIS A 50 7.80 -1.99 -5.87
CA HIS A 50 7.89 -1.38 -7.20
C HIS A 50 9.19 -1.76 -7.92
N ARG A 51 10.24 -2.17 -7.21
CA ARG A 51 11.53 -2.54 -7.82
C ARG A 51 11.47 -3.95 -8.38
N ALA A 52 10.86 -4.85 -7.62
CA ALA A 52 10.71 -6.24 -8.01
C ALA A 52 9.44 -6.52 -8.82
N ASP A 53 8.55 -5.52 -8.95
CA ASP A 53 7.25 -5.62 -9.62
C ASP A 53 6.42 -6.82 -9.13
N VAL A 54 6.30 -6.94 -7.80
CA VAL A 54 5.59 -8.06 -7.16
C VAL A 54 4.75 -7.63 -5.99
N THR A 55 3.61 -8.29 -5.82
CA THR A 55 2.73 -8.14 -4.67
C THR A 55 2.86 -9.33 -3.73
N ARG A 56 2.94 -9.05 -2.43
CA ARG A 56 2.89 -10.04 -1.36
C ARG A 56 1.71 -9.76 -0.45
N ASP A 57 1.14 -10.83 0.11
CA ASP A 57 0.07 -10.73 1.10
C ASP A 57 0.61 -10.25 2.48
N ALA A 58 -0.29 -10.14 3.46
CA ALA A 58 0.05 -9.74 4.82
C ALA A 58 1.06 -10.67 5.53
N ARG A 59 1.22 -11.91 5.07
CA ARG A 59 2.16 -12.90 5.60
C ARG A 59 3.49 -12.90 4.84
N GLY A 60 3.61 -12.08 3.79
CA GLY A 60 4.78 -12.03 2.93
C GLY A 60 4.79 -13.08 1.82
N VAL A 61 3.70 -13.82 1.62
CA VAL A 61 3.58 -14.81 0.54
C VAL A 61 3.41 -14.07 -0.79
N LEU A 62 4.16 -14.49 -1.81
CA LEU A 62 4.05 -13.95 -3.17
C LEU A 62 2.65 -14.24 -3.74
N VAL A 63 1.92 -13.19 -4.08
CA VAL A 63 0.61 -13.29 -4.74
C VAL A 63 0.79 -13.31 -6.26
N GLY A 64 1.73 -12.52 -6.77
CA GLY A 64 2.05 -12.46 -8.19
C GLY A 64 2.84 -11.22 -8.57
N SER A 65 3.10 -11.08 -9.87
CA SER A 65 3.71 -9.89 -10.46
C SER A 65 2.69 -8.78 -10.69
N GLY A 66 3.16 -7.53 -10.73
CA GLY A 66 2.30 -6.35 -10.83
C GLY A 66 1.70 -5.90 -9.49
N ASN A 67 1.00 -4.77 -9.54
CA ASN A 67 0.27 -4.24 -8.39
C ASN A 67 -1.11 -4.92 -8.24
N LEU A 68 -1.16 -5.94 -7.38
CA LEU A 68 -2.36 -6.73 -7.09
C LEU A 68 -3.03 -6.33 -5.77
N LEU A 69 -2.58 -5.24 -5.13
CA LEU A 69 -3.12 -4.76 -3.85
C LEU A 69 -4.63 -4.52 -3.85
N PRO A 70 -5.27 -4.01 -4.93
CA PRO A 70 -6.73 -3.86 -4.96
C PRO A 70 -7.49 -5.16 -4.74
N ALA A 71 -6.94 -6.30 -5.19
CA ALA A 71 -7.57 -7.61 -5.03
C ALA A 71 -7.45 -8.15 -3.59
N LEU A 72 -6.58 -7.58 -2.76
CA LEU A 72 -6.34 -8.00 -1.38
C LEU A 72 -7.17 -7.21 -0.36
N LEU A 73 -7.87 -6.15 -0.79
CA LEU A 73 -8.76 -5.41 0.09
C LEU A 73 -10.02 -6.23 0.39
N PRO A 74 -10.57 -6.12 1.61
CA PRO A 74 -11.87 -6.70 1.92
C PRO A 74 -12.95 -6.08 1.02
N ARG A 75 -13.95 -6.91 0.68
CA ARG A 75 -15.11 -6.51 -0.13
C ARG A 75 -16.15 -5.77 0.68
#